data_AF-A0A1E7H5K3-F1
#
_entry.id   AF-A0A1E7H5K3-F1
#
_cell.length_a   1.000
_cell.length_b   1.000
_cell.length_c   1.000
_cell.angle_alpha   90.00
_cell.angle_beta   90.00
_cell.angle_gamma   90.00
#
_symmetry.space_group_name_H-M   'P 1'
#
loop_
_entity.id
_entity.type
_entity.pdbx_description
1 polymer ?
#
loop_
_entity_poly.entity_id
_entity_poly.type
_entity_poly.pdbx_seq_one_letter_code
_entity_poly.pdbx_strand_id
1 'polypeptide(L)'
;MNFVNAPIIAKDRGIRVVESKSDQADDFINTLSVKVTTSEGEDVLVGTVFGHNEPRLVRINDFRLEALPSGSMLLVYNKDVPGVIGALGTTLGNAGVNISRMTVGREEESNQNVILLSTDELTSKDLLEKVLSLKNVADAQILDLPGL
;
A
#
# COMPACT_ATOMS: atom_id res chain seq x y z
N MET A 1 12.92 -15.31 5.62
CA MET A 1 12.18 -16.15 6.59
C MET A 1 11.89 -17.50 5.93
N ASN A 2 11.85 -18.60 6.68
CA ASN A 2 11.35 -19.88 6.17
C ASN A 2 9.91 -20.07 6.69
N PHE A 3 8.97 -20.48 5.81
CA PHE A 3 7.53 -20.55 6.11
C PHE A 3 7.21 -21.43 7.33
N VAL A 4 8.05 -22.44 7.60
CA VAL A 4 7.89 -23.38 8.72
C VAL A 4 8.03 -22.70 10.08
N ASN A 5 8.85 -21.66 10.19
CA ASN A 5 9.15 -21.03 11.49
C ASN A 5 8.30 -19.78 11.76
N ALA A 6 7.54 -19.28 10.80
CA ALA A 6 6.81 -18.02 10.94
C ALA A 6 5.81 -18.01 12.12
N PRO A 7 5.00 -19.07 12.36
CA PRO A 7 4.09 -19.09 13.51
C PRO A 7 4.82 -19.13 14.86
N ILE A 8 5.95 -19.83 14.92
CA ILE A 8 6.78 -19.94 16.14
C ILE A 8 7.40 -18.58 16.44
N ILE A 9 8.01 -17.92 15.45
CA ILE A 9 8.59 -16.58 15.59
C ILE A 9 7.53 -15.56 16.01
N ALA A 10 6.31 -15.63 15.44
CA ALA A 10 5.21 -14.76 15.84
C ALA A 10 4.86 -14.94 17.32
N LYS A 11 4.72 -16.20 17.77
CA LYS A 11 4.45 -16.52 19.17
C LYS A 11 5.56 -16.04 20.11
N ASP A 12 6.82 -16.26 19.76
CA ASP A 12 7.98 -15.81 20.55
C ASP A 12 8.05 -14.28 20.67
N ARG A 13 7.50 -13.57 19.68
CA ARG A 13 7.35 -12.11 19.69
C ARG A 13 6.04 -11.63 20.34
N GLY A 14 5.24 -12.54 20.90
CA GLY A 14 3.95 -12.21 21.51
C GLY A 14 2.86 -11.82 20.50
N ILE A 15 3.05 -12.09 19.21
CA ILE A 15 2.10 -11.79 18.15
C ILE A 15 1.09 -12.94 18.07
N ARG A 16 -0.18 -12.64 18.35
CA ARG A 16 -1.28 -13.59 18.19
C ARG A 16 -1.70 -13.64 16.72
N VAL A 17 -1.67 -14.83 16.14
CA VAL A 17 -2.14 -15.08 14.77
C VAL A 17 -3.49 -15.79 14.82
N VAL A 18 -4.46 -15.31 14.04
CA VAL A 18 -5.78 -15.92 13.87
C VAL A 18 -6.03 -16.09 12.37
N GLU A 19 -6.45 -17.29 11.97
CA GLU A 19 -6.87 -17.60 10.60
C GLU A 19 -8.39 -17.85 10.59
N SER A 20 -9.09 -17.28 9.61
CA SER A 20 -10.53 -17.47 9.39
C SER A 20 -10.80 -17.66 7.91
N LYS A 21 -11.78 -18.50 7.57
CA LYS A 21 -12.21 -18.79 6.20
C LYS A 21 -13.72 -18.66 6.10
N SER A 22 -14.19 -18.13 4.97
CA SER A 22 -15.61 -17.96 4.66
C SER A 22 -15.85 -18.32 3.20
N ASP A 23 -16.98 -18.94 2.92
CA ASP A 23 -17.44 -19.24 1.55
C ASP A 23 -18.23 -18.08 0.94
N GLN A 24 -18.39 -16.98 1.67
CA GLN A 24 -19.00 -15.76 1.14
C GLN A 24 -17.97 -14.95 0.36
N ALA A 25 -18.24 -14.75 -0.93
CA ALA A 25 -17.51 -13.82 -1.76
C ALA A 25 -18.24 -12.46 -1.76
N ASP A 26 -17.54 -11.39 -1.38
CA ASP A 26 -17.98 -10.01 -1.62
C ASP A 26 -17.66 -9.63 -3.08
N ASP A 27 -16.88 -8.57 -3.30
CA ASP A 27 -16.59 -8.01 -4.64
C ASP A 27 -15.69 -8.89 -5.52
N PHE A 28 -15.01 -9.89 -4.96
CA PHE A 28 -14.11 -10.80 -5.68
C PHE A 28 -14.30 -12.26 -5.25
N ILE A 29 -14.17 -13.18 -6.22
CA ILE A 29 -14.35 -14.63 -6.01
C ILE A 29 -13.37 -15.19 -4.99
N ASN A 30 -12.12 -14.73 -5.02
CA ASN A 30 -11.08 -15.14 -4.08
C ASN A 30 -10.43 -13.88 -3.50
N THR A 31 -10.42 -13.74 -2.18
CA THR A 31 -9.68 -12.67 -1.49
C THR A 31 -8.85 -13.22 -0.35
N LEU A 32 -7.76 -12.53 -0.06
CA LEU A 32 -7.00 -12.68 1.16
C LEU A 32 -7.01 -11.33 1.87
N SER A 33 -7.54 -11.30 3.08
CA SER A 33 -7.48 -10.14 3.97
C SER A 33 -6.45 -10.37 5.06
N VAL A 34 -5.52 -9.45 5.21
CA VAL A 34 -4.55 -9.42 6.31
C VAL A 34 -4.86 -8.21 7.16
N LYS A 35 -5.17 -8.47 8.44
CA LYS A 35 -5.45 -7.45 9.44
C LYS A 35 -4.35 -7.48 10.50
N VAL A 36 -3.77 -6.32 10.77
CA VAL A 36 -2.80 -6.12 11.85
C VAL A 36 -3.40 -5.14 12.84
N THR A 37 -3.54 -5.58 14.09
CA THR A 37 -4.02 -4.73 15.19
C THR A 37 -2.89 -4.53 16.19
N THR A 38 -2.62 -3.27 16.54
CA THR A 38 -1.64 -2.87 17.53
C THR A 38 -2.30 -1.99 18.61
N SER A 39 -1.53 -1.49 19.57
CA SER A 39 -2.01 -0.48 20.50
C SER A 39 -2.31 0.88 19.85
N GLU A 40 -1.77 1.13 18.66
CA GLU A 40 -1.88 2.40 17.95
C GLU A 40 -3.03 2.42 16.94
N GLY A 41 -3.55 1.24 16.57
CA GLY A 41 -4.67 1.15 15.62
C GLY A 41 -4.75 -0.20 14.93
N GLU A 42 -5.50 -0.20 13.83
CA GLU A 42 -5.70 -1.36 12.96
C GLU A 42 -5.40 -0.98 11.52
N ASP A 43 -4.65 -1.83 10.82
CA ASP A 43 -4.47 -1.76 9.38
C ASP A 43 -5.01 -3.04 8.73
N VAL A 44 -5.64 -2.89 7.58
CA VAL A 44 -6.22 -3.97 6.78
C VAL A 44 -5.75 -3.86 5.34
N LEU A 45 -5.15 -4.93 4.81
CA LEU A 45 -4.84 -5.07 3.40
C LEU A 45 -5.68 -6.19 2.81
N VAL A 46 -6.29 -5.96 1.65
CA VAL A 46 -7.00 -7.00 0.91
C VAL A 46 -6.38 -7.17 -0.45
N GLY A 47 -5.99 -8.41 -0.75
CA GLY A 47 -5.48 -8.82 -2.04
C GLY A 47 -6.37 -9.88 -2.70
N THR A 48 -6.18 -10.06 -3.99
CA THR A 48 -6.82 -11.09 -4.82
C THR A 48 -5.85 -11.51 -5.93
N VAL A 49 -6.19 -12.58 -6.65
CA VAL A 49 -5.44 -13.04 -7.82
C VAL A 49 -6.36 -12.92 -9.04
N PHE A 50 -5.95 -12.09 -10.00
CA PHE A 50 -6.64 -11.96 -11.27
C PHE A 50 -6.10 -12.98 -12.28
N GLY A 51 -6.99 -13.49 -13.13
CA GLY A 51 -6.64 -14.47 -14.14
C GLY A 51 -5.98 -15.71 -13.54
N HIS A 52 -4.84 -16.11 -14.08
CA HIS A 52 -4.13 -17.31 -13.63
C HIS A 52 -3.13 -17.05 -12.50
N ASN A 53 -2.44 -15.91 -12.47
CA ASN A 53 -1.38 -15.67 -11.49
C ASN A 53 -1.00 -14.18 -11.33
N GLU A 54 -1.93 -13.25 -11.50
CA GLU A 54 -1.64 -11.82 -11.33
C GLU A 54 -2.14 -11.33 -9.96
N PRO A 55 -1.27 -11.17 -8.95
CA PRO A 55 -1.69 -10.63 -7.67
C PRO A 55 -2.09 -9.16 -7.82
N ARG A 56 -3.21 -8.81 -7.19
CA ARG A 56 -3.73 -7.44 -7.10
C ARG A 56 -3.97 -7.09 -5.65
N LEU A 57 -3.45 -5.94 -5.23
CA LEU A 57 -3.88 -5.27 -4.02
C LEU A 57 -5.14 -4.49 -4.35
N VAL A 58 -6.24 -4.84 -3.70
CA VAL A 58 -7.58 -4.30 -3.99
C VAL A 58 -8.11 -3.35 -2.91
N ARG A 59 -7.52 -3.39 -1.72
CA ARG A 59 -7.88 -2.49 -0.61
C ARG A 59 -6.71 -2.25 0.33
N ILE A 60 -6.57 -1.00 0.77
CA ILE A 60 -5.74 -0.58 1.91
C ILE A 60 -6.66 0.17 2.86
N ASN A 61 -6.88 -0.35 4.06
CA ASN A 61 -7.85 0.16 5.03
C ASN A 61 -9.22 0.35 4.36
N ASP A 62 -9.73 1.59 4.31
CA ASP A 62 -11.00 1.91 3.68
C ASP A 62 -10.85 2.36 2.21
N PHE A 63 -9.61 2.51 1.73
CA PHE A 63 -9.32 2.91 0.37
C PHE A 63 -9.38 1.72 -0.60
N ARG A 64 -10.30 1.79 -1.56
CA ARG A 64 -10.40 0.85 -2.68
C ARG A 64 -9.45 1.30 -3.80
N LEU A 65 -8.62 0.39 -4.29
CA LEU A 65 -7.63 0.64 -5.34
C LEU A 65 -7.37 -0.64 -6.14
N GLU A 66 -6.76 -0.57 -7.32
CA GLU A 66 -6.22 -1.76 -7.99
C GLU A 66 -4.74 -1.52 -8.31
N ALA A 67 -3.88 -2.21 -7.57
CA ALA A 67 -2.44 -2.06 -7.72
C ALA A 67 -1.73 -3.41 -7.83
N LEU A 68 -0.63 -3.42 -8.58
CA LEU A 68 0.33 -4.53 -8.60
C LEU A 68 1.36 -4.30 -7.50
N PRO A 69 1.36 -5.06 -6.39
CA PRO A 69 2.28 -4.85 -5.29
C PRO A 69 3.64 -5.50 -5.62
N SER A 70 4.52 -4.77 -6.30
CA SER A 70 5.83 -5.28 -6.73
C SER A 70 6.87 -4.19 -6.84
N GLY A 71 8.11 -4.50 -6.46
CA GLY A 71 9.27 -3.63 -6.62
C GLY A 71 9.24 -2.40 -5.70
N SER A 72 9.99 -1.37 -6.12
CA SER A 72 10.08 -0.10 -5.42
C SER A 72 8.80 0.72 -5.60
N MET A 73 8.22 1.13 -4.48
CA MET A 73 6.99 1.91 -4.47
C MET A 73 7.00 3.00 -3.39
N LEU A 74 6.16 3.99 -3.58
CA LEU A 74 5.87 5.05 -2.62
C LEU A 74 4.36 5.11 -2.39
N LEU A 75 3.93 4.85 -1.16
CA LEU A 75 2.55 5.00 -0.71
C LEU A 75 2.38 6.40 -0.13
N VAL A 76 1.37 7.15 -0.54
CA VAL A 76 1.11 8.51 -0.08
C VAL A 76 -0.33 8.65 0.34
N TYR A 77 -0.58 9.19 1.53
CA TYR A 77 -1.91 9.58 1.99
C TYR A 77 -2.06 11.09 1.83
N ASN A 78 -3.12 11.55 1.17
CA ASN A 78 -3.31 12.98 0.91
C ASN A 78 -4.79 13.37 0.88
N LYS A 79 -5.06 14.68 0.95
CA LYS A 79 -6.40 15.21 0.66
C LYS A 79 -6.69 15.15 -0.84
N ASP A 80 -7.90 14.77 -1.24
CA ASP A 80 -8.31 14.79 -2.65
C ASP A 80 -8.65 16.21 -3.10
N VAL A 81 -7.61 16.99 -3.42
CA VAL A 81 -7.76 18.37 -3.89
C VAL A 81 -6.84 18.65 -5.09
N PRO A 82 -7.20 19.62 -5.96
CA PRO A 82 -6.39 19.96 -7.11
C PRO A 82 -4.93 20.29 -6.75
N GLY A 83 -4.01 19.80 -7.58
CA GLY A 83 -2.58 20.12 -7.51
C GLY A 83 -1.70 19.10 -6.76
N VAL A 84 -2.27 18.20 -5.95
CA VAL A 84 -1.46 17.25 -5.16
C VAL A 84 -0.69 16.26 -6.04
N ILE A 85 -1.35 15.63 -7.00
CA ILE A 85 -0.70 14.69 -7.95
C ILE A 85 0.40 15.39 -8.75
N GLY A 86 0.15 16.63 -9.20
CA GLY A 86 1.14 17.43 -9.92
C GLY A 86 2.37 17.73 -9.06
N ALA A 87 2.17 18.13 -7.80
CA ALA A 87 3.25 18.40 -6.86
C ALA A 87 4.09 17.15 -6.57
N LEU A 88 3.46 15.98 -6.40
CA LEU A 88 4.15 14.71 -6.25
C LEU A 88 5.00 14.38 -7.48
N GLY A 89 4.41 14.42 -8.67
CA GLY A 89 5.10 14.14 -9.93
C GLY A 89 6.29 15.08 -10.16
N THR A 90 6.12 16.38 -9.91
CA THR A 90 7.22 17.35 -10.01
C THR A 90 8.32 17.08 -8.98
N THR A 91 7.96 16.72 -7.75
CA THR A 91 8.94 16.45 -6.68
C THR A 91 9.82 15.24 -7.02
N LEU A 92 9.22 14.15 -7.48
CA LEU A 92 9.92 12.94 -7.92
C LEU A 92 10.74 13.21 -9.19
N GLY A 93 10.15 13.86 -10.19
CA GLY A 93 10.82 14.17 -11.46
C GLY A 93 12.03 15.10 -11.30
N ASN A 94 11.96 16.09 -10.39
CA ASN A 94 13.10 16.95 -10.06
C ASN A 94 14.26 16.19 -9.40
N ALA A 95 13.97 15.05 -8.77
CA ALA A 95 14.98 14.16 -8.22
C ALA A 95 15.47 13.11 -9.23
N GLY A 96 14.92 13.10 -10.45
CA GLY A 96 15.27 12.13 -11.49
C GLY A 96 14.58 10.78 -11.36
N VAL A 97 13.61 10.64 -10.44
CA VAL A 97 12.89 9.37 -10.20
C VAL A 97 11.72 9.24 -11.18
N ASN A 98 11.69 8.15 -11.93
CA ASN A 98 10.60 7.87 -12.87
C ASN A 98 9.43 7.14 -12.19
N ILE A 99 8.20 7.43 -12.61
CA ILE A 99 6.99 6.77 -12.13
C ILE A 99 6.49 5.84 -13.23
N SER A 100 6.59 4.53 -13.00
CA SER A 100 6.17 3.51 -13.97
C SER A 100 4.66 3.21 -13.90
N ARG A 101 4.06 3.36 -12.71
CA ARG A 101 2.63 3.20 -12.49
C ARG A 101 2.17 4.09 -11.34
N MET A 102 0.96 4.59 -11.44
CA MET A 102 0.29 5.36 -10.39
C MET A 102 -1.12 4.83 -10.26
N THR A 103 -1.48 4.37 -9.07
CA THR A 103 -2.84 3.98 -8.71
C THR A 103 -3.34 4.92 -7.62
N VAL A 104 -4.52 5.49 -7.82
CA VAL A 104 -5.21 6.29 -6.79
C VAL A 104 -6.31 5.44 -6.18
N GLY A 105 -6.22 5.21 -4.88
CA GLY A 105 -7.30 4.65 -4.09
C GLY A 105 -8.13 5.75 -3.44
N ARG A 106 -9.44 5.56 -3.43
CA ARG A 106 -10.38 6.51 -2.83
C ARG A 106 -11.18 5.85 -1.73
N GLU A 107 -11.54 6.65 -0.75
CA GLU A 107 -12.56 6.34 0.25
C GLU A 107 -13.81 7.14 -0.11
N GLU A 108 -14.98 6.52 -0.15
CA GLU A 108 -16.21 7.18 -0.62
C GLU A 108 -16.71 8.25 0.35
N GLU A 109 -16.41 8.12 1.64
CA GLU A 109 -16.96 8.97 2.70
C GLU A 109 -16.02 10.11 3.13
N SER A 110 -14.74 10.06 2.75
CA SER A 110 -13.75 11.05 3.16
C SER A 110 -13.23 11.88 1.99
N ASN A 111 -12.66 13.04 2.33
CA ASN A 111 -11.92 13.86 1.36
C ASN A 111 -10.43 13.48 1.32
N GLN A 112 -10.12 12.20 1.58
CA GLN A 112 -8.77 11.65 1.54
C GLN A 112 -8.66 10.60 0.44
N ASN A 113 -7.46 10.49 -0.12
CA ASN A 113 -7.08 9.44 -1.04
C ASN A 113 -5.75 8.86 -0.61
N VAL A 114 -5.50 7.64 -1.10
CA VAL A 114 -4.19 7.03 -1.11
C VAL A 114 -3.66 7.02 -2.54
N ILE A 115 -2.39 7.30 -2.73
CA ILE A 115 -1.71 7.20 -4.02
C ILE A 115 -0.58 6.20 -3.85
N LEU A 116 -0.59 5.14 -4.64
CA LEU A 116 0.49 4.17 -4.72
C LEU A 116 1.24 4.39 -6.03
N LEU A 117 2.51 4.77 -5.91
CA LEU A 117 3.41 5.02 -7.02
C LEU A 117 4.40 3.86 -7.12
N SER A 118 4.53 3.25 -8.29
CA SER A 118 5.64 2.35 -8.61
C SER A 118 6.77 3.16 -9.24
N THR A 119 7.93 3.15 -8.62
CA THR A 119 9.13 3.87 -9.09
C THR A 119 10.13 2.90 -9.68
N ASP A 120 11.03 3.40 -10.53
CA ASP A 120 12.12 2.62 -11.10
C ASP A 120 13.23 2.31 -10.07
N GLU A 121 13.39 3.18 -9.09
CA GLU A 121 14.31 3.01 -7.97
C GLU A 121 13.63 3.24 -6.62
N LEU A 122 14.28 2.74 -5.56
CA LEU A 122 13.80 2.95 -4.20
C LEU A 122 13.94 4.43 -3.84
N THR A 123 12.82 5.07 -3.45
CA THR A 123 12.81 6.47 -3.04
C THR A 123 13.78 6.67 -1.87
N SER A 124 14.67 7.67 -1.97
CA SER A 124 15.61 7.99 -0.90
C SER A 124 14.90 8.64 0.29
N LYS A 125 15.51 8.58 1.48
CA LYS A 125 14.96 9.23 2.68
C LYS A 125 14.79 10.74 2.50
N ASP A 126 15.78 11.41 1.92
CA ASP A 126 15.73 12.85 1.65
C ASP A 126 14.58 13.21 0.69
N LEU A 127 14.29 12.33 -0.28
CA LEU A 127 13.16 12.53 -1.20
C LEU A 127 11.82 12.26 -0.51
N LEU A 128 11.75 11.25 0.36
CA LEU A 128 10.57 11.01 1.19
C LEU A 128 10.26 12.23 2.08
N GLU A 129 11.26 12.83 2.72
CA GLU A 129 11.08 14.04 3.53
C GLU A 129 10.53 15.22 2.71
N LYS A 130 10.99 15.38 1.46
CA LYS A 130 10.43 16.39 0.54
C LYS A 130 8.98 16.10 0.22
N VAL A 131 8.61 14.84 -0.02
CA VAL A 131 7.22 14.44 -0.26
C VAL A 131 6.35 14.71 0.97
N LEU A 132 6.81 14.36 2.17
CA LEU A 132 6.11 14.62 3.44
C LEU A 132 5.92 16.12 3.72
N SER A 133 6.82 16.96 3.19
CA SER A 133 6.70 18.42 3.31
C SER A 133 5.67 19.05 2.36
N LEU A 134 5.14 18.29 1.39
CA LEU A 134 4.18 18.81 0.42
C LEU A 134 2.85 19.16 1.09
N LYS A 135 2.29 20.30 0.66
CA LYS A 135 0.96 20.71 1.11
C LYS A 135 -0.08 19.64 0.77
N ASN A 136 -0.92 19.30 1.74
CA ASN A 136 -2.00 18.31 1.65
C ASN A 136 -1.55 16.84 1.59
N VAL A 137 -0.26 16.55 1.70
CA VAL A 137 0.23 15.20 2.05
C VAL A 137 0.15 15.04 3.57
N ALA A 138 -0.50 13.97 4.02
CA ALA A 138 -0.66 13.65 5.43
C ALA A 138 0.40 12.68 5.91
N ASP A 139 0.72 11.68 5.08
CA ASP A 139 1.77 10.70 5.34
C ASP A 139 2.31 10.13 4.02
N ALA A 140 3.51 9.55 4.06
CA ALA A 140 4.10 8.83 2.94
C ALA A 140 5.07 7.75 3.44
N GLN A 141 5.08 6.60 2.77
CA GLN A 141 5.87 5.44 3.16
C GLN A 141 6.55 4.82 1.95
N ILE A 142 7.85 4.53 2.10
CA ILE A 142 8.62 3.79 1.11
C ILE A 142 8.30 2.30 1.26
N LEU A 143 7.97 1.64 0.17
CA LEU A 143 7.73 0.21 0.12
C LEU A 143 8.73 -0.43 -0.84
N ASP A 144 9.35 -1.51 -0.40
CA ASP A 144 10.21 -2.35 -1.23
C ASP A 144 9.68 -3.77 -1.18
N LEU A 145 9.00 -4.18 -2.25
CA LEU A 145 8.46 -5.51 -2.37
C LEU A 145 9.32 -6.35 -3.32
N PRO A 146 9.43 -7.67 -3.09
CA PRO A 146 10.07 -8.56 -4.05
C PRO A 146 9.47 -8.35 -5.44
N GLY A 147 10.32 -8.33 -6.48
CA GLY A 147 9.86 -8.42 -7.84
C GLY A 147 9.08 -9.72 -8.06
N LEU A 148 8.00 -9.65 -8.82
CA LEU A 148 7.26 -10.82 -9.29
C LEU A 148 8.02 -11.59 -10.37
#